data_AF-A0A968YSL9-F1
#
_entry.id   AF-A0A968YSL9-F1
#
_cell.length_a   1.000
_cell.length_b   1.000
_cell.length_c   1.000
_cell.angle_alpha   90.00
_cell.angle_beta   90.00
_cell.angle_gamma   90.00
#
_symmetry.space_group_name_H-M   'P 1'
#
loop_
_entity.id
_entity.type
_entity.pdbx_description
1 polymer ?
#
loop_
_entity_poly.entity_id
_entity_poly.type
_entity_poly.pdbx_seq_one_letter_code
_entity_poly.pdbx_strand_id
1 'polypeptide(L)'
;IQDSVQTRAIAKDVSLLLRIGIASGPVVVGHLGGLYQRWECTLSGAPLLEIQQLQKQAQPGWVVISASAWGSIGPYCQGIPLPAGNLRLRSTYLGIPILPPKSVRFPQELEENLKAYIPAAILTRLSAGHREWLAEYRWITLIFAHFPDLENISLQQAQDAMIALQQSLYHYEGSINKISIDEKGATLVAALGLPPFAHENDAERGVRAAMDMQAALKNLGWNCSIGVTTGNVFCGVVGSSKRREYTVIGKVANLAARLMQVTQNAILCDATTYEAARQRIAFRALPAIALKGMEQPVVVYQPIESAQPRTPEPVFRWWGIKPNAVVSLTG
;
A
#
# COMPACT_ATOMS: atom_id res chain seq x y z
N ILE A 1 5.99 17.74 19.25
CA ILE A 1 5.44 17.46 17.88
C ILE A 1 3.95 17.69 17.84
N GLN A 2 3.17 17.04 18.71
CA GLN A 2 1.71 17.22 18.74
C GLN A 2 1.32 18.71 18.86
N ASP A 3 1.82 19.39 19.88
CA ASP A 3 1.51 20.81 20.13
C ASP A 3 1.93 21.74 18.97
N SER A 4 3.08 21.46 18.35
CA SER A 4 3.58 22.22 17.20
C SER A 4 2.77 22.04 15.92
N VAL A 5 2.03 20.94 15.78
CA VAL A 5 1.17 20.69 14.63
C VAL A 5 -0.22 21.29 14.86
N GLN A 6 -0.78 21.15 16.07
CA GLN A 6 -2.09 21.68 16.42
C GLN A 6 -2.18 23.22 16.31
N THR A 7 -1.06 23.90 16.54
CA THR A 7 -0.98 25.37 16.50
C THR A 7 -0.78 25.93 15.10
N ARG A 8 -0.68 25.08 14.06
CA ARG A 8 -0.35 25.48 12.69
C ARG A 8 -1.59 25.52 11.81
N ALA A 9 -2.06 26.72 11.47
CA ALA A 9 -3.07 26.93 10.43
C ALA A 9 -2.41 26.78 9.05
N ILE A 10 -2.93 25.89 8.20
CA ILE A 10 -2.41 25.69 6.83
C ILE A 10 -3.12 26.61 5.84
N ALA A 11 -4.43 26.77 6.02
CA ALA A 11 -5.28 27.64 5.24
C ALA A 11 -6.43 28.12 6.14
N LYS A 12 -7.21 29.09 5.65
CA LYS A 12 -8.43 29.53 6.34
C LYS A 12 -9.32 28.31 6.59
N ASP A 13 -9.67 28.08 7.86
CA ASP A 13 -10.49 26.95 8.34
C ASP A 13 -9.89 25.53 8.20
N VAL A 14 -8.57 25.42 7.99
CA VAL A 14 -7.86 24.12 7.96
C VAL A 14 -6.82 24.01 9.07
N SER A 15 -7.18 23.29 10.13
CA SER A 15 -6.27 22.91 11.23
C SER A 15 -5.75 21.48 11.05
N LEU A 16 -4.43 21.26 11.22
CA LEU A 16 -3.89 19.91 11.31
C LEU A 16 -3.95 19.39 12.74
N LEU A 17 -4.60 18.24 12.91
CA LEU A 17 -4.60 17.51 14.17
C LEU A 17 -4.11 16.08 13.91
N LEU A 18 -3.11 15.64 14.68
CA LEU A 18 -2.64 14.26 14.63
C LEU A 18 -3.33 13.42 15.70
N ARG A 19 -3.43 12.13 15.46
CA ARG A 19 -3.70 11.10 16.47
C ARG A 19 -2.46 10.22 16.52
N ILE A 20 -1.88 10.04 17.71
CA ILE A 20 -0.66 9.25 17.88
C ILE A 20 -0.99 8.07 18.78
N GLY A 21 -0.72 6.86 18.30
CA GLY A 21 -0.75 5.63 19.10
C GLY A 21 0.68 5.14 19.32
N ILE A 22 1.00 4.70 20.54
CA ILE A 22 2.30 4.15 20.91
C ILE A 22 2.07 2.76 21.50
N ALA A 23 2.69 1.75 20.89
CA ALA A 23 2.73 0.39 21.40
C ALA A 23 4.16 -0.15 21.37
N SER A 24 4.44 -1.20 22.14
CA SER A 24 5.76 -1.82 22.24
C SER A 24 5.65 -3.32 22.31
N GLY A 25 6.56 -4.03 21.68
CA GLY A 25 6.58 -5.48 21.68
C GLY A 25 7.36 -6.05 20.49
N PRO A 26 7.36 -7.38 20.34
CA PRO A 26 8.03 -8.02 19.23
C PRO A 26 7.36 -7.65 17.90
N VAL A 27 8.18 -7.37 16.90
CA VAL A 27 7.76 -7.14 15.52
C VAL A 27 8.50 -8.10 14.61
N VAL A 28 7.83 -8.54 13.55
CA VAL A 28 8.44 -9.31 12.47
C VAL A 28 8.64 -8.38 11.29
N VAL A 29 9.86 -8.37 10.75
CA VAL A 29 10.21 -7.66 9.53
C VAL A 29 10.27 -8.68 8.40
N GLY A 30 9.31 -8.60 7.48
CA GLY A 30 9.21 -9.50 6.33
C GLY A 30 9.76 -8.83 5.08
N HIS A 31 10.79 -9.41 4.47
CA HIS A 31 11.28 -9.03 3.14
C HIS A 31 10.70 -10.01 2.12
N LEU A 32 9.68 -9.58 1.38
CA LEU A 32 8.88 -10.44 0.52
C LEU A 32 9.05 -10.09 -0.96
N GLY A 33 8.93 -11.09 -1.83
CA GLY A 33 9.02 -10.94 -3.28
C GLY A 33 10.41 -11.24 -3.82
N GLY A 34 10.97 -10.32 -4.59
CA GLY A 34 12.27 -10.47 -5.26
C GLY A 34 12.18 -10.76 -6.76
N LEU A 35 10.98 -10.89 -7.33
CA LEU A 35 10.83 -10.99 -8.78
C LEU A 35 11.32 -9.70 -9.45
N TYR A 36 12.17 -9.84 -10.46
CA TYR A 36 12.89 -8.74 -11.11
C TYR A 36 13.63 -7.81 -10.13
N GLN A 37 14.16 -8.38 -9.04
CA GLN A 37 14.85 -7.62 -7.98
C GLN A 37 13.97 -6.55 -7.33
N ARG A 38 12.65 -6.76 -7.25
CA ARG A 38 11.75 -5.90 -6.48
C ARG A 38 11.37 -6.58 -5.16
N TRP A 39 11.82 -6.02 -4.05
CA TRP A 39 11.51 -6.49 -2.70
C TRP A 39 10.56 -5.52 -1.99
N GLU A 40 9.61 -6.07 -1.24
CA GLU A 40 8.73 -5.32 -0.36
C GLU A 40 9.09 -5.59 1.09
N CYS A 41 9.24 -4.53 1.87
CA CYS A 41 9.48 -4.61 3.31
C CYS A 41 8.16 -4.41 4.04
N THR A 42 7.77 -5.41 4.84
CA THR A 42 6.54 -5.43 5.62
C THR A 42 6.87 -5.52 7.10
N LEU A 43 6.02 -4.91 7.92
CA LEU A 43 6.08 -5.03 9.37
C LEU A 43 4.78 -5.69 9.83
N SER A 44 4.89 -6.67 10.73
CA SER A 44 3.76 -7.31 11.39
C SER A 44 4.08 -7.56 12.86
N GLY A 45 3.06 -7.91 13.64
CA GLY A 45 3.17 -8.20 15.07
C GLY A 45 2.16 -7.44 15.92
N ALA A 46 2.04 -7.87 17.18
CA ALA A 46 1.06 -7.34 18.13
C ALA A 46 1.09 -5.81 18.28
N PRO A 47 2.25 -5.11 18.31
CA PRO A 47 2.28 -3.66 18.46
C PRO A 47 1.54 -2.90 17.35
N LEU A 48 1.56 -3.41 16.11
CA LEU A 48 0.87 -2.74 14.98
C LEU A 48 -0.65 -2.85 15.11
N LEU A 49 -1.14 -4.01 15.57
CA LEU A 49 -2.55 -4.24 15.86
C LEU A 49 -3.02 -3.34 17.01
N GLU A 50 -2.22 -3.25 18.07
CA GLU A 50 -2.51 -2.36 19.21
C GLU A 50 -2.61 -0.90 18.75
N ILE A 51 -1.63 -0.39 17.98
CA ILE A 51 -1.65 1.00 17.49
C ILE A 51 -2.95 1.33 16.74
N GLN A 52 -3.48 0.40 15.95
CA GLN A 52 -4.73 0.60 15.23
C GLN A 52 -5.95 0.62 16.15
N GLN A 53 -5.97 -0.24 17.17
CA GLN A 53 -7.00 -0.19 18.22
C GLN A 53 -6.92 1.13 19.01
N LEU A 54 -5.72 1.62 19.31
CA LEU A 54 -5.53 2.92 19.97
C LEU A 54 -6.10 4.07 19.13
N GLN A 55 -5.96 4.04 17.80
CA GLN A 55 -6.51 5.09 16.93
C GLN A 55 -8.03 5.20 16.99
N LYS A 56 -8.74 4.11 17.30
CA LYS A 56 -10.20 4.11 17.51
C LYS A 56 -10.60 4.83 18.80
N GLN A 57 -9.73 4.80 19.82
CA GLN A 57 -9.94 5.46 21.11
C GLN A 57 -9.41 6.91 21.12
N ALA A 58 -8.42 7.21 20.28
CA ALA A 58 -7.76 8.51 20.24
C ALA A 58 -8.63 9.59 19.59
N GLN A 59 -8.83 10.71 20.29
CA GLN A 59 -9.34 11.93 19.69
C GLN A 59 -8.22 12.69 18.95
N PRO A 60 -8.55 13.52 17.94
CA PRO A 60 -7.58 14.45 17.35
C PRO A 60 -6.89 15.28 18.44
N GLY A 61 -5.56 15.28 18.45
CA GLY A 61 -4.79 15.91 19.52
C GLY A 61 -4.16 14.95 20.51
N TRP A 62 -4.66 13.72 20.60
CA TRP A 62 -4.24 12.80 21.65
C TRP A 62 -3.02 11.98 21.24
N VAL A 63 -2.18 11.73 22.24
CA VAL A 63 -1.19 10.67 22.24
C VAL A 63 -1.71 9.59 23.19
N VAL A 64 -1.97 8.40 22.66
CA VAL A 64 -2.44 7.24 23.41
C VAL A 64 -1.33 6.20 23.46
N ILE A 65 -1.09 5.66 24.65
CA ILE A 65 -0.08 4.66 24.96
C ILE A 65 -0.81 3.35 25.29
N SER A 66 -0.42 2.25 24.67
CA SER A 66 -0.99 0.95 25.01
C SER A 66 -0.46 0.42 26.34
N ALA A 67 -1.17 -0.55 26.91
CA ALA A 67 -0.69 -1.28 28.09
C ALA A 67 0.71 -1.87 27.89
N SER A 68 1.02 -2.40 26.70
CA SER A 68 2.33 -3.01 26.39
C SER A 68 3.47 -1.99 26.38
N ALA A 69 3.23 -0.78 25.89
CA ALA A 69 4.22 0.30 25.93
C ALA A 69 4.35 0.93 27.32
N TRP A 70 3.26 0.98 28.09
CA TRP A 70 3.25 1.61 29.41
C TRP A 70 4.25 0.97 30.38
N GLY A 71 4.44 -0.35 30.32
CA GLY A 71 5.44 -1.04 31.13
C GLY A 71 6.87 -0.50 30.93
N SER A 72 7.21 -0.02 29.73
CA SER A 72 8.54 0.51 29.42
C SER A 72 8.69 2.01 29.65
N ILE A 73 7.63 2.79 29.41
CA ILE A 73 7.71 4.26 29.44
C ILE A 73 6.98 4.92 30.62
N GLY A 74 6.20 4.15 31.38
CA GLY A 74 5.42 4.61 32.53
C GLY A 74 6.22 5.39 33.56
N PRO A 75 7.45 4.98 33.94
CA PRO A 75 8.29 5.76 34.84
C PRO A 75 8.63 7.19 34.36
N TYR A 76 8.52 7.46 33.07
CA TYR A 76 8.89 8.74 32.44
C TYR A 76 7.69 9.58 32.03
N CYS A 77 6.46 9.09 32.23
CA CYS A 77 5.24 9.68 31.68
C CYS A 77 4.11 9.73 32.71
N GLN A 78 3.23 10.71 32.55
CA GLN A 78 1.99 10.86 33.33
C GLN A 78 0.83 10.64 32.36
N GLY A 79 -0.12 9.76 32.70
CA GLY A 79 -1.22 9.40 31.81
C GLY A 79 -2.57 9.39 32.49
N ILE A 80 -3.63 9.63 31.72
CA ILE A 80 -5.02 9.46 32.13
C ILE A 80 -5.46 8.06 31.67
N PRO A 81 -5.95 7.18 32.56
CA PRO A 81 -6.41 5.85 32.18
C PRO A 81 -7.51 5.89 31.12
N LEU A 82 -7.46 4.93 30.20
CA LEU A 82 -8.45 4.63 29.17
C LEU A 82 -8.85 3.15 29.27
N PRO A 83 -9.92 2.72 28.57
CA PRO A 83 -10.31 1.31 28.51
C PRO A 83 -9.17 0.39 28.05
N ALA A 84 -9.29 -0.91 28.41
CA ALA A 84 -8.30 -1.95 28.08
C ALA A 84 -6.88 -1.71 28.61
N GLY A 85 -6.73 -0.88 29.65
CA GLY A 85 -5.42 -0.60 30.27
C GLY A 85 -4.55 0.38 29.48
N ASN A 86 -5.11 1.04 28.46
CA ASN A 86 -4.44 2.08 27.72
C ASN A 86 -4.39 3.40 28.51
N LEU A 87 -3.53 4.32 28.11
CA LEU A 87 -3.41 5.63 28.75
C LEU A 87 -3.34 6.74 27.72
N ARG A 88 -4.04 7.85 27.96
CA ARG A 88 -3.78 9.12 27.27
C ARG A 88 -2.60 9.80 27.94
N LEU A 89 -1.53 10.08 27.19
CA LEU A 89 -0.40 10.85 27.69
C LEU A 89 -0.84 12.28 28.07
N ARG A 90 -0.47 12.71 29.29
CA ARG A 90 -0.69 14.06 29.81
C ARG A 90 0.60 14.87 29.81
N SER A 91 1.70 14.29 30.30
CA SER A 91 3.00 14.95 30.40
C SER A 91 4.14 13.93 30.46
N THR A 92 5.37 14.38 30.21
CA THR A 92 6.61 13.61 30.33
C THR A 92 7.50 14.23 31.40
N TYR A 93 8.13 13.43 32.26
CA TYR A 93 8.92 13.94 33.41
C TYR A 93 10.41 14.13 33.10
N LEU A 94 10.97 13.34 32.18
CA LEU A 94 12.35 13.49 31.73
C LEU A 94 12.36 13.88 30.25
N GLY A 95 13.03 15.00 29.95
CA GLY A 95 13.40 15.31 28.58
C GLY A 95 14.46 14.33 28.12
N ILE A 96 14.06 13.28 27.41
CA ILE A 96 15.02 12.46 26.66
C ILE A 96 15.63 13.37 25.59
N PRO A 97 16.97 13.53 25.52
CA PRO A 97 17.58 14.38 24.51
C PRO A 97 17.18 13.88 23.12
N ILE A 98 16.63 14.78 22.30
CA ILE A 98 16.27 14.46 20.91
C ILE A 98 17.57 14.40 20.12
N LEU A 99 18.09 13.19 19.93
CA LEU A 99 19.26 12.98 19.08
C LEU A 99 18.81 13.04 17.61
N PRO A 100 19.41 13.90 16.76
CA PRO A 100 19.12 13.85 15.34
C PRO A 100 19.50 12.47 14.80
N PRO A 101 18.72 11.91 13.84
CA PRO A 101 19.10 10.66 13.20
C PRO A 101 20.49 10.83 12.59
N LYS A 102 21.41 9.93 12.96
CA LYS A 102 22.78 9.94 12.43
C LYS A 102 22.70 9.72 10.92
N SER A 103 23.41 10.55 10.15
CA SER A 103 23.56 10.31 8.72
C SER A 103 24.33 9.01 8.53
N VAL A 104 23.68 8.00 7.96
CA VAL A 104 24.34 6.75 7.57
C VAL A 104 24.92 6.95 6.18
N ARG A 105 26.25 6.79 6.03
CA ARG A 105 26.87 6.63 4.72
C ARG A 105 26.75 5.16 4.33
N PHE A 106 26.03 4.88 3.26
CA PHE A 106 25.89 3.52 2.76
C PHE A 106 27.10 3.17 1.87
N PRO A 107 27.73 2.01 2.05
CA PRO A 107 28.64 1.46 1.05
C PRO A 107 27.92 1.33 -0.30
N GLN A 108 28.65 1.50 -1.40
CA GLN A 108 28.06 1.45 -2.75
C GLN A 108 27.33 0.12 -3.04
N GLU A 109 27.86 -1.00 -2.54
CA GLU A 109 27.22 -2.32 -2.65
C GLU A 109 25.85 -2.37 -1.96
N LEU A 110 25.71 -1.71 -0.81
CA LEU A 110 24.45 -1.63 -0.09
C LEU A 110 23.44 -0.71 -0.82
N GLU A 111 23.92 0.35 -1.50
CA GLU A 111 23.06 1.21 -2.31
C GLU A 111 22.40 0.43 -3.45
N GLU A 112 23.13 -0.43 -4.16
CA GLU A 112 22.55 -1.29 -5.21
C GLU A 112 21.47 -2.23 -4.64
N ASN A 113 21.71 -2.85 -3.49
CA ASN A 113 20.72 -3.70 -2.83
C ASN A 113 19.48 -2.92 -2.36
N LEU A 114 19.63 -1.66 -1.98
CA LEU A 114 18.52 -0.81 -1.55
C LEU A 114 17.64 -0.34 -2.72
N LYS A 115 18.17 -0.26 -3.95
CA LYS A 115 17.36 0.06 -5.14
C LYS A 115 16.23 -0.94 -5.35
N ALA A 116 16.40 -2.18 -4.91
CA ALA A 116 15.36 -3.20 -4.97
C ALA A 116 14.08 -2.86 -4.18
N TYR A 117 14.17 -1.93 -3.22
CA TYR A 117 13.05 -1.43 -2.43
C TYR A 117 12.40 -0.17 -3.01
N ILE A 118 12.86 0.29 -4.18
CA ILE A 118 12.40 1.51 -4.83
C ILE A 118 11.59 1.16 -6.08
N PRO A 119 10.38 1.71 -6.28
CA PRO A 119 9.61 1.50 -7.50
C PRO A 119 10.38 1.93 -8.76
N ALA A 120 10.19 1.19 -9.85
CA ALA A 120 10.84 1.46 -11.13
C ALA A 120 10.56 2.87 -11.68
N ALA A 121 9.37 3.41 -11.40
CA ALA A 121 8.99 4.78 -11.76
C ALA A 121 9.92 5.84 -11.17
N ILE A 122 10.46 5.57 -9.98
CA ILE A 122 11.44 6.44 -9.34
C ILE A 122 12.84 6.17 -9.89
N LEU A 123 13.25 4.89 -9.98
CA LEU A 123 14.60 4.54 -10.47
C LEU A 123 14.87 5.09 -11.88
N THR A 124 13.90 5.00 -12.78
CA THR A 124 13.99 5.52 -14.15
C THR A 124 14.23 7.03 -14.18
N ARG A 125 13.61 7.78 -13.26
CA ARG A 125 13.81 9.23 -13.16
C ARG A 125 15.13 9.59 -12.49
N LEU A 126 15.52 8.84 -11.46
CA LEU A 126 16.79 9.05 -10.78
C LEU A 126 17.99 8.78 -11.70
N SER A 127 17.91 7.73 -12.53
CA SER A 127 18.95 7.42 -13.53
C SER A 127 19.03 8.49 -14.62
N ALA A 128 17.90 9.10 -14.99
CA ALA A 128 17.85 10.23 -15.92
C ALA A 128 18.27 11.59 -15.31
N GLY A 129 18.70 11.62 -14.04
CA GLY A 129 19.13 12.85 -13.37
C GLY A 129 18.00 13.74 -12.83
N HIS A 130 16.74 13.33 -12.98
CA HIS A 130 15.56 14.10 -12.55
C HIS A 130 15.25 13.87 -11.06
N ARG A 131 16.05 14.47 -10.17
CA ARG A 131 15.91 14.33 -8.71
C ARG A 131 14.90 15.28 -8.08
N GLU A 132 14.58 16.38 -8.75
CA GLU A 132 13.75 17.47 -8.22
C GLU A 132 12.28 17.38 -8.68
N TRP A 133 12.01 16.77 -9.84
CA TRP A 133 10.67 16.73 -10.43
C TRP A 133 10.17 15.28 -10.56
N LEU A 134 9.71 14.74 -9.43
CA LEU A 134 9.11 13.41 -9.36
C LEU A 134 7.57 13.45 -9.30
N ALA A 135 6.98 14.65 -9.28
CA ALA A 135 5.54 14.87 -9.17
C ALA A 135 4.90 15.16 -10.53
N GLU A 136 3.82 14.46 -10.86
CA GLU A 136 3.04 14.66 -12.08
C GLU A 136 1.57 14.30 -11.86
N TYR A 137 0.67 14.88 -12.67
CA TYR A 137 -0.66 14.32 -12.87
C TYR A 137 -0.61 13.33 -14.02
N ARG A 138 -1.10 12.13 -13.80
CA ARG A 138 -1.06 11.07 -14.80
C ARG A 138 -2.37 10.31 -14.84
N TRP A 139 -2.78 9.95 -16.05
CA TRP A 139 -3.85 9.00 -16.29
C TRP A 139 -3.32 7.58 -16.10
N ILE A 140 -3.78 6.88 -15.07
CA ILE A 140 -3.33 5.52 -14.75
C ILE A 140 -4.50 4.62 -14.34
N THR A 141 -4.24 3.32 -14.32
CA THR A 141 -5.15 2.32 -13.73
C THR A 141 -4.62 1.90 -12.37
N LEU A 142 -5.41 2.08 -11.32
CA LEU A 142 -5.08 1.67 -9.96
C LEU A 142 -5.74 0.36 -9.59
N ILE A 143 -4.99 -0.48 -8.87
CA ILE A 143 -5.45 -1.73 -8.27
C ILE A 143 -5.24 -1.62 -6.77
N PHE A 144 -6.33 -1.72 -6.01
CA PHE A 144 -6.33 -1.90 -4.57
C PHE A 144 -6.79 -3.32 -4.27
N ALA A 145 -5.92 -4.15 -3.70
CA ALA A 145 -6.22 -5.53 -3.38
C ALA A 145 -6.12 -5.77 -1.87
N HIS A 146 -7.14 -6.38 -1.28
CA HIS A 146 -7.20 -6.71 0.14
C HIS A 146 -7.24 -8.21 0.34
N PHE A 147 -6.40 -8.68 1.26
CA PHE A 147 -6.22 -10.09 1.61
C PHE A 147 -6.52 -10.25 3.10
N PRO A 148 -7.72 -10.72 3.49
CA PRO A 148 -8.11 -10.78 4.89
C PRO A 148 -7.44 -11.91 5.67
N ASP A 149 -7.06 -12.98 4.98
CA ASP A 149 -6.60 -14.24 5.58
C ASP A 149 -5.10 -14.21 5.92
N LEU A 150 -4.69 -13.35 6.85
CA LEU A 150 -3.29 -13.23 7.29
C LEU A 150 -2.97 -13.82 8.67
N GLU A 151 -3.97 -14.30 9.41
CA GLU A 151 -3.74 -14.84 10.74
C GLU A 151 -2.92 -16.15 10.66
N ASN A 152 -1.86 -16.23 11.46
CA ASN A 152 -1.00 -17.41 11.58
C ASN A 152 -0.33 -17.90 10.28
N ILE A 153 -0.14 -17.01 9.30
CA ILE A 153 0.61 -17.35 8.08
C ILE A 153 2.10 -17.51 8.38
N SER A 154 2.73 -18.50 7.74
CA SER A 154 4.19 -18.63 7.73
C SER A 154 4.85 -17.62 6.79
N LEU A 155 6.13 -17.33 7.01
CA LEU A 155 6.93 -16.49 6.10
C LEU A 155 6.95 -17.05 4.67
N GLN A 156 6.98 -18.38 4.53
CA GLN A 156 6.94 -19.05 3.23
C GLN A 156 5.61 -18.78 2.50
N GLN A 157 4.48 -18.90 3.19
CA GLN A 157 3.17 -18.60 2.58
C GLN A 157 3.05 -17.12 2.17
N ALA A 158 3.57 -16.21 3.00
CA ALA A 158 3.62 -14.79 2.65
C ALA A 158 4.50 -14.53 1.41
N GLN A 159 5.62 -15.24 1.30
CA GLN A 159 6.53 -15.16 0.15
C GLN A 159 5.87 -15.72 -1.12
N ASP A 160 5.21 -16.88 -1.05
CA ASP A 160 4.53 -17.50 -2.18
C ASP A 160 3.40 -16.60 -2.71
N ALA A 161 2.61 -16.02 -1.80
CA ALA A 161 1.58 -15.05 -2.14
C ALA A 161 2.17 -13.80 -2.81
N MET A 162 3.26 -13.25 -2.28
CA MET A 162 3.93 -12.08 -2.88
C MET A 162 4.48 -12.40 -4.27
N ILE A 163 5.10 -13.56 -4.48
CA ILE A 163 5.58 -13.97 -5.80
C ILE A 163 4.42 -14.13 -6.79
N ALA A 164 3.31 -14.75 -6.39
CA ALA A 164 2.12 -14.87 -7.21
C ALA A 164 1.55 -13.50 -7.62
N LEU A 165 1.50 -12.55 -6.69
CA LEU A 165 1.07 -11.18 -6.94
C LEU A 165 2.02 -10.45 -7.91
N GLN A 166 3.34 -10.54 -7.69
CA GLN A 166 4.35 -9.95 -8.56
C GLN A 166 4.29 -10.54 -9.97
N GLN A 167 4.21 -11.86 -10.11
CA GLN A 167 4.10 -12.53 -11.41
C GLN A 167 2.86 -12.05 -12.17
N SER A 168 1.70 -12.07 -11.52
CA SER A 168 0.42 -11.68 -12.11
C SER A 168 0.43 -10.22 -12.54
N LEU A 169 0.93 -9.32 -11.70
CA LEU A 169 0.96 -7.88 -12.00
C LEU A 169 2.02 -7.52 -13.05
N TYR A 170 3.24 -8.07 -12.93
CA TYR A 170 4.35 -7.72 -13.80
C TYR A 170 4.21 -8.34 -15.20
N HIS A 171 3.41 -9.40 -15.36
CA HIS A 171 3.03 -9.90 -16.67
C HIS A 171 2.39 -8.80 -17.55
N TYR A 172 1.63 -7.90 -16.93
CA TYR A 172 0.98 -6.77 -17.59
C TYR A 172 1.75 -5.45 -17.44
N GLU A 173 3.00 -5.52 -16.98
CA GLU A 173 3.89 -4.36 -16.76
C GLU A 173 3.35 -3.37 -15.72
N GLY A 174 2.55 -3.86 -14.78
CA GLY A 174 2.14 -3.09 -13.61
C GLY A 174 3.26 -2.95 -12.56
N SER A 175 3.06 -2.06 -11.59
CA SER A 175 4.02 -1.78 -10.53
C SER A 175 3.36 -1.77 -9.16
N ILE A 176 3.98 -2.43 -8.18
CA ILE A 176 3.58 -2.32 -6.77
C ILE A 176 4.09 -1.00 -6.22
N ASN A 177 3.18 -0.18 -5.72
CA ASN A 177 3.48 1.09 -5.06
C ASN A 177 3.77 0.87 -3.57
N LYS A 178 2.90 0.12 -2.89
CA LYS A 178 3.08 -0.24 -1.48
C LYS A 178 2.25 -1.45 -1.08
N ILE A 179 2.70 -2.10 -0.03
CA ILE A 179 1.93 -3.07 0.75
C ILE A 179 1.87 -2.58 2.21
N SER A 180 0.73 -2.74 2.85
CA SER A 180 0.53 -2.45 4.27
C SER A 180 -0.25 -3.57 4.93
N ILE A 181 0.11 -3.90 6.17
CA ILE A 181 -0.56 -4.90 6.98
C ILE A 181 -1.31 -4.19 8.12
N ASP A 182 -2.56 -4.57 8.32
CA ASP A 182 -3.42 -4.09 9.38
C ASP A 182 -4.23 -5.22 10.03
N GLU A 183 -5.06 -4.88 11.01
CA GLU A 183 -5.92 -5.82 11.75
C GLU A 183 -6.92 -6.57 10.86
N LYS A 184 -7.17 -6.08 9.64
CA LYS A 184 -8.08 -6.69 8.68
C LYS A 184 -7.34 -7.53 7.66
N GLY A 185 -6.01 -7.55 7.67
CA GLY A 185 -5.18 -8.28 6.72
C GLY A 185 -4.20 -7.38 5.97
N ALA A 186 -3.81 -7.75 4.76
CA ALA A 186 -2.91 -6.94 3.93
C ALA A 186 -3.71 -6.14 2.90
N THR A 187 -3.17 -4.96 2.58
CA THR A 187 -3.61 -4.15 1.45
C THR A 187 -2.42 -3.91 0.53
N LEU A 188 -2.57 -4.25 -0.74
CA LEU A 188 -1.62 -3.93 -1.80
C LEU A 188 -2.19 -2.83 -2.68
N VAL A 189 -1.35 -1.82 -2.95
CA VAL A 189 -1.62 -0.75 -3.90
C VAL A 189 -0.67 -0.93 -5.08
N ALA A 190 -1.25 -1.16 -6.25
CA ALA A 190 -0.54 -1.28 -7.51
C ALA A 190 -1.12 -0.36 -8.57
N ALA A 191 -0.36 -0.13 -9.63
CA ALA A 191 -0.80 0.68 -10.75
C ALA A 191 -0.23 0.19 -12.08
N LEU A 192 -0.97 0.41 -13.15
CA LEU A 192 -0.50 0.33 -14.53
C LEU A 192 -0.49 1.72 -15.14
N GLY A 193 0.44 1.97 -16.06
CA GLY A 193 0.66 3.28 -16.64
C GLY A 193 1.70 4.12 -15.91
N LEU A 194 2.41 3.58 -14.91
CA LEU A 194 3.54 4.27 -14.28
C LEU A 194 4.82 4.11 -15.09
N PRO A 195 5.72 5.12 -15.14
CA PRO A 195 7.01 4.97 -15.81
C PRO A 195 7.77 3.71 -15.34
N PRO A 196 8.50 3.02 -16.23
CA PRO A 196 8.65 3.30 -17.67
C PRO A 196 7.52 2.74 -18.55
N PHE A 197 6.54 2.05 -17.97
CA PHE A 197 5.54 1.28 -18.70
C PHE A 197 4.18 1.98 -18.72
N ALA A 198 3.83 2.54 -19.88
CA ALA A 198 2.52 3.15 -20.10
C ALA A 198 1.96 2.78 -21.47
N HIS A 199 0.68 2.42 -21.48
CA HIS A 199 -0.01 1.89 -22.64
C HIS A 199 -1.40 2.50 -22.76
N GLU A 200 -1.89 2.62 -23.99
CA GLU A 200 -3.26 3.07 -24.25
C GLU A 200 -4.31 2.12 -23.65
N ASN A 201 -3.96 0.83 -23.48
CA ASN A 201 -4.84 -0.19 -22.93
C ASN A 201 -4.56 -0.55 -21.46
N ASP A 202 -3.95 0.33 -20.67
CA ASP A 202 -3.65 0.06 -19.25
C ASP A 202 -4.90 -0.23 -18.40
N ALA A 203 -6.09 0.26 -18.78
CA ALA A 203 -7.34 -0.11 -18.13
C ALA A 203 -7.65 -1.61 -18.30
N GLU A 204 -7.57 -2.11 -19.53
CA GLU A 204 -7.75 -3.52 -19.84
C GLU A 204 -6.69 -4.38 -19.14
N ARG A 205 -5.42 -4.01 -19.30
CA ARG A 205 -4.28 -4.69 -18.67
C ARG A 205 -4.44 -4.75 -17.15
N GLY A 206 -4.94 -3.68 -16.52
CA GLY A 206 -5.13 -3.63 -15.07
C GLY A 206 -6.26 -4.53 -14.59
N VAL A 207 -7.35 -4.63 -15.35
CA VAL A 207 -8.42 -5.59 -15.06
C VAL A 207 -7.91 -7.03 -15.21
N ARG A 208 -7.13 -7.33 -16.27
CA ARG A 208 -6.54 -8.67 -16.44
C ARG A 208 -5.55 -9.02 -15.32
N ALA A 209 -4.68 -8.08 -14.95
CA ALA A 209 -3.77 -8.25 -13.82
C ALA A 209 -4.54 -8.56 -12.52
N ALA A 210 -5.63 -7.82 -12.25
CA ALA A 210 -6.48 -8.08 -11.09
C ALA A 210 -7.13 -9.48 -11.13
N MET A 211 -7.60 -9.93 -12.30
CA MET A 211 -8.14 -11.29 -12.48
C MET A 211 -7.09 -12.35 -12.21
N ASP A 212 -5.87 -12.19 -12.73
CA ASP A 212 -4.77 -13.13 -12.54
C ASP A 212 -4.28 -13.16 -11.10
N MET A 213 -4.18 -11.99 -10.45
CA MET A 213 -3.87 -11.89 -9.02
C MET A 213 -4.91 -12.61 -8.17
N GLN A 214 -6.20 -12.42 -8.44
CA GLN A 214 -7.28 -13.10 -7.71
C GLN A 214 -7.23 -14.61 -7.93
N ALA A 215 -7.04 -15.07 -9.16
CA ALA A 215 -6.94 -16.49 -9.48
C ALA A 215 -5.72 -17.15 -8.83
N ALA A 216 -4.55 -16.50 -8.89
CA ALA A 216 -3.32 -17.01 -8.31
C ALA A 216 -3.41 -17.13 -6.79
N LEU A 217 -3.98 -16.14 -6.11
CA LEU A 217 -4.20 -16.20 -4.66
C LEU A 217 -5.26 -17.23 -4.28
N LYS A 218 -6.33 -17.36 -5.06
CA LYS A 218 -7.33 -18.41 -4.85
C LYS A 218 -6.71 -19.80 -4.94
N ASN A 219 -5.76 -20.03 -5.84
CA ASN A 219 -5.04 -21.30 -5.95
C ASN A 219 -4.14 -21.60 -4.72
N LEU A 220 -3.71 -20.55 -4.01
CA LEU A 220 -3.01 -20.68 -2.72
C LEU A 220 -3.98 -20.84 -1.54
N GLY A 221 -5.29 -20.77 -1.77
CA GLY A 221 -6.33 -20.85 -0.74
C GLY A 221 -6.71 -19.52 -0.09
N TRP A 222 -6.37 -18.38 -0.71
CA TRP A 222 -6.54 -17.05 -0.13
C TRP A 222 -7.71 -16.31 -0.78
N ASN A 223 -8.51 -15.61 0.05
CA ASN A 223 -9.50 -14.68 -0.48
C ASN A 223 -8.85 -13.36 -0.89
N CYS A 224 -9.38 -12.75 -1.93
CA CYS A 224 -8.88 -11.47 -2.43
C CYS A 224 -10.03 -10.58 -2.93
N SER A 225 -10.20 -9.43 -2.27
CA SER A 225 -11.12 -8.38 -2.68
C SER A 225 -10.36 -7.30 -3.42
N ILE A 226 -10.78 -6.94 -4.65
CA ILE A 226 -10.04 -5.99 -5.48
C ILE A 226 -10.93 -4.87 -5.99
N GLY A 227 -10.46 -3.63 -5.84
CA GLY A 227 -11.01 -2.45 -6.52
C GLY A 227 -10.07 -1.99 -7.63
N VAL A 228 -10.59 -1.82 -8.85
CA VAL A 228 -9.86 -1.33 -10.02
C VAL A 228 -10.49 -0.04 -10.52
N THR A 229 -9.69 1.01 -10.70
CA THR A 229 -10.20 2.30 -11.20
C THR A 229 -9.22 2.94 -12.16
N THR A 230 -9.72 3.69 -13.14
CA THR A 230 -8.88 4.36 -14.13
C THR A 230 -9.16 5.87 -14.10
N GLY A 231 -8.10 6.68 -14.16
CA GLY A 231 -8.27 8.12 -14.31
C GLY A 231 -7.05 8.95 -13.90
N ASN A 232 -7.22 10.27 -13.90
CA ASN A 232 -6.17 11.20 -13.49
C ASN A 232 -5.92 11.19 -11.99
N VAL A 233 -4.66 11.02 -11.61
CA VAL A 233 -4.19 11.05 -10.23
C VAL A 233 -2.89 11.83 -10.11
N PHE A 234 -2.63 12.35 -8.91
CA PHE A 234 -1.33 12.89 -8.57
C PHE A 234 -0.39 11.74 -8.22
N CYS A 235 0.73 11.65 -8.92
CA CYS A 235 1.82 10.71 -8.66
C CYS A 235 3.05 11.51 -8.24
N GLY A 236 3.62 11.27 -7.06
CA GLY A 236 4.78 12.03 -6.63
C GLY A 236 5.41 11.55 -5.34
N VAL A 237 6.56 12.14 -4.98
CA VAL A 237 7.20 11.89 -3.69
C VAL A 237 6.62 12.80 -2.62
N VAL A 238 6.17 12.22 -1.51
CA VAL A 238 5.63 12.94 -0.35
C VAL A 238 6.49 12.65 0.87
N GLY A 239 6.88 13.70 1.59
CA GLY A 239 7.68 13.61 2.80
C GLY A 239 8.68 14.76 2.91
N SER A 240 9.68 14.58 3.77
CA SER A 240 10.78 15.54 3.97
C SER A 240 11.94 15.28 3.01
N SER A 241 12.90 16.20 2.98
CA SER A 241 14.18 16.01 2.28
C SER A 241 14.97 14.80 2.80
N LYS A 242 14.72 14.36 4.04
CA LYS A 242 15.41 13.21 4.68
C LYS A 242 14.68 11.88 4.49
N ARG A 243 13.35 11.91 4.39
CA ARG A 243 12.51 10.71 4.21
C ARG A 243 11.24 11.08 3.47
N ARG A 244 11.08 10.48 2.30
CA ARG A 244 9.92 10.61 1.41
C ARG A 244 9.60 9.28 0.76
N GLU A 245 8.38 9.15 0.27
CA GLU A 245 7.85 7.96 -0.38
C GLU A 245 7.15 8.37 -1.66
N TYR A 246 7.29 7.57 -2.71
CA TYR A 246 6.43 7.72 -3.88
C TYR A 246 5.00 7.32 -3.52
N THR A 247 4.03 8.09 -3.95
CA THR A 247 2.64 7.88 -3.61
C THR A 247 1.74 8.32 -4.74
N VAL A 248 0.54 7.73 -4.75
CA VAL A 248 -0.54 8.09 -5.66
C VAL A 248 -1.69 8.62 -4.82
N ILE A 249 -2.14 9.83 -5.14
CA ILE A 249 -3.19 10.54 -4.39
C ILE A 249 -4.24 11.04 -5.37
N GLY A 250 -5.52 10.86 -5.04
CA GLY A 250 -6.61 11.41 -5.82
C GLY A 250 -7.94 10.74 -5.54
N LYS A 251 -9.02 11.32 -6.08
CA LYS A 251 -10.37 10.75 -5.98
C LYS A 251 -10.45 9.33 -6.55
N VAL A 252 -9.73 9.06 -7.64
CA VAL A 252 -9.62 7.75 -8.29
C VAL A 252 -9.00 6.72 -7.32
N ALA A 253 -7.88 7.07 -6.66
CA ALA A 253 -7.26 6.19 -5.66
C ALA A 253 -8.17 5.91 -4.46
N ASN A 254 -8.89 6.93 -4.00
CA ASN A 254 -9.88 6.76 -2.93
C ASN A 254 -11.03 5.85 -3.38
N LEU A 255 -11.50 5.98 -4.61
CA LEU A 255 -12.56 5.12 -5.16
C LEU A 255 -12.09 3.66 -5.21
N ALA A 256 -10.89 3.37 -5.73
CA ALA A 256 -10.34 2.00 -5.75
C ALA A 256 -10.30 1.39 -4.33
N ALA A 257 -9.80 2.14 -3.35
CA ALA A 257 -9.78 1.70 -1.96
C ALA A 257 -11.18 1.41 -1.40
N ARG A 258 -12.20 2.20 -1.78
CA ARG A 258 -13.59 1.98 -1.37
C ARG A 258 -14.21 0.76 -2.04
N LEU A 259 -13.99 0.57 -3.34
CA LEU A 259 -14.45 -0.61 -4.08
C LEU A 259 -13.88 -1.90 -3.49
N MET A 260 -12.58 -1.90 -3.18
CA MET A 260 -11.90 -3.01 -2.49
C MET A 260 -12.52 -3.31 -1.11
N GLN A 261 -12.94 -2.29 -0.36
CA GLN A 261 -13.49 -2.45 0.99
C GLN A 261 -14.92 -3.01 1.03
N VAL A 262 -15.71 -2.78 -0.01
CA VAL A 262 -17.13 -3.20 -0.06
C VAL A 262 -17.33 -4.53 -0.80
N THR A 263 -16.38 -4.90 -1.66
CA THR A 263 -16.40 -6.19 -2.35
C THR A 263 -15.92 -7.32 -1.44
N GLN A 264 -16.41 -8.54 -1.66
CA GLN A 264 -16.02 -9.75 -0.92
C GLN A 264 -15.58 -10.82 -1.91
N ASN A 265 -14.29 -11.12 -1.90
CA ASN A 265 -13.68 -12.13 -2.78
C ASN A 265 -14.04 -11.93 -4.28
N ALA A 266 -14.14 -10.68 -4.71
CA ALA A 266 -14.54 -10.29 -6.06
C ALA A 266 -13.81 -9.02 -6.49
N ILE A 267 -13.83 -8.75 -7.80
CA ILE A 267 -13.23 -7.57 -8.41
C ILE A 267 -14.35 -6.59 -8.77
N LEU A 268 -14.21 -5.34 -8.37
CA LEU A 268 -15.09 -4.24 -8.78
C LEU A 268 -14.32 -3.17 -9.53
N CYS A 269 -14.90 -2.72 -10.64
CA CYS A 269 -14.39 -1.68 -11.52
C CYS A 269 -15.32 -0.47 -11.51
N ASP A 270 -14.76 0.74 -11.62
CA ASP A 270 -15.54 1.94 -11.89
C ASP A 270 -15.99 2.01 -13.37
N ALA A 271 -16.88 2.96 -13.68
CA ALA A 271 -17.37 3.19 -15.03
C ALA A 271 -16.26 3.53 -16.02
N THR A 272 -15.24 4.29 -15.61
CA THR A 272 -14.11 4.67 -16.48
C THR A 272 -13.33 3.43 -16.92
N THR A 273 -13.01 2.54 -15.98
CA THR A 273 -12.32 1.28 -16.27
C THR A 273 -13.18 0.38 -17.16
N TYR A 274 -14.48 0.29 -16.87
CA TYR A 274 -15.42 -0.47 -17.69
C TYR A 274 -15.43 0.02 -19.13
N GLU A 275 -15.65 1.33 -19.37
CA GLU A 275 -15.71 1.88 -20.73
C GLU A 275 -14.41 1.66 -21.51
N ALA A 276 -13.26 1.79 -20.85
CA ALA A 276 -11.96 1.59 -21.48
C ALA A 276 -11.63 0.11 -21.77
N ALA A 277 -12.25 -0.85 -21.06
CA ALA A 277 -11.92 -2.27 -21.17
C ALA A 277 -13.03 -3.14 -21.80
N ARG A 278 -14.29 -2.66 -21.89
CA ARG A 278 -15.46 -3.46 -22.28
C ARG A 278 -15.43 -4.06 -23.68
N GLN A 279 -14.58 -3.56 -24.57
CA GLN A 279 -14.42 -4.13 -25.91
C GLN A 279 -13.68 -5.47 -25.89
N ARG A 280 -12.82 -5.72 -24.88
CA ARG A 280 -11.99 -6.93 -24.79
C ARG A 280 -12.23 -7.76 -23.53
N ILE A 281 -12.97 -7.22 -22.57
CA ILE A 281 -13.33 -7.89 -21.32
C ILE A 281 -14.84 -7.81 -21.14
N ALA A 282 -15.46 -8.94 -20.85
CA ALA A 282 -16.86 -8.98 -20.50
C ALA A 282 -17.06 -8.55 -19.04
N PHE A 283 -18.13 -7.80 -18.78
CA PHE A 283 -18.48 -7.34 -17.44
C PHE A 283 -19.93 -7.64 -17.11
N ARG A 284 -20.19 -7.91 -15.85
CA ARG A 284 -21.51 -7.87 -15.24
C ARG A 284 -21.71 -6.49 -14.60
N ALA A 285 -22.69 -5.74 -15.07
CA ALA A 285 -23.14 -4.52 -14.39
C ALA A 285 -23.83 -4.89 -13.07
N LEU A 286 -23.54 -4.14 -12.01
CA LEU A 286 -24.14 -4.33 -10.70
C LEU A 286 -24.96 -3.09 -10.30
N PRO A 287 -25.90 -3.21 -9.34
CA PRO A 287 -26.57 -2.06 -8.77
C PRO A 287 -25.58 -1.03 -8.23
N ALA A 288 -25.90 0.25 -8.38
CA ALA A 288 -25.07 1.31 -7.83
C ALA A 288 -24.97 1.20 -6.31
N ILE A 289 -23.78 1.44 -5.76
CA ILE A 289 -23.49 1.26 -4.34
C ILE A 289 -23.18 2.60 -3.66
N ALA A 290 -23.72 2.80 -2.46
CA ALA A 290 -23.38 3.96 -1.63
C ALA A 290 -22.00 3.75 -0.99
N LEU A 291 -21.08 4.67 -1.22
CA LEU A 291 -19.71 4.62 -0.69
C LEU A 291 -19.48 5.77 0.30
N LYS A 292 -18.78 5.47 1.40
CA LYS A 292 -18.45 6.49 2.42
C LYS A 292 -17.67 7.65 1.82
N GLY A 293 -18.21 8.86 1.99
CA GLY A 293 -17.60 10.11 1.51
C GLY A 293 -17.90 10.46 0.06
N MET A 294 -18.84 9.74 -0.57
CA MET A 294 -19.36 10.06 -1.91
C MET A 294 -20.81 10.51 -1.77
N GLU A 295 -21.18 11.60 -2.45
CA GLU A 295 -22.53 12.17 -2.37
C GLU A 295 -23.57 11.34 -3.13
N GLN A 296 -23.16 10.72 -4.24
CA GLN A 296 -24.03 9.91 -5.08
C GLN A 296 -23.59 8.44 -5.08
N PRO A 297 -24.54 7.48 -5.19
CA PRO A 297 -24.21 6.08 -5.42
C PRO A 297 -23.35 5.90 -6.67
N VAL A 298 -22.37 5.00 -6.59
CA VAL A 298 -21.41 4.76 -7.66
C VAL A 298 -21.81 3.51 -8.44
N VAL A 299 -21.91 3.63 -9.77
CA VAL A 299 -22.11 2.50 -10.67
C VAL A 299 -20.83 1.67 -10.72
N VAL A 300 -20.96 0.35 -10.55
CA VAL A 300 -19.82 -0.56 -10.50
C VAL A 300 -20.04 -1.76 -11.41
N TYR A 301 -18.93 -2.30 -11.89
CA TYR A 301 -18.91 -3.39 -12.85
C TYR A 301 -18.00 -4.49 -12.33
N GLN A 302 -18.39 -5.74 -12.50
CA GLN A 302 -17.56 -6.89 -12.15
C GLN A 302 -17.06 -7.56 -13.44
N PRO A 303 -15.74 -7.68 -13.66
CA PRO A 303 -15.23 -8.43 -14.80
C PRO A 303 -15.60 -9.91 -14.67
N ILE A 304 -15.92 -10.55 -15.78
CA ILE A 304 -16.25 -11.98 -15.85
C ILE A 304 -15.31 -12.67 -16.83
N GLU A 305 -14.92 -13.90 -16.52
CA GLU A 305 -14.12 -14.71 -17.44
C GLU A 305 -14.94 -15.03 -18.69
N SER A 306 -14.35 -14.75 -19.86
CA SER A 306 -14.88 -15.25 -21.13
C SER A 306 -14.62 -16.75 -21.23
N ALA A 307 -15.60 -17.53 -21.69
CA ALA A 307 -15.45 -18.97 -21.94
C ALA A 307 -14.44 -19.33 -23.06
N GLN A 308 -13.85 -18.34 -23.74
CA GLN A 308 -12.83 -18.60 -24.74
C GLN A 308 -11.44 -18.75 -24.09
N PRO A 309 -10.67 -19.79 -24.46
CA PRO A 309 -9.34 -20.03 -23.92
C PRO A 309 -8.42 -18.86 -24.24
N ARG A 310 -7.71 -18.36 -23.23
CA ARG A 310 -6.70 -17.32 -23.40
C ARG A 310 -5.50 -17.91 -24.15
N THR A 311 -5.10 -17.30 -25.26
CA THR A 311 -3.76 -17.52 -25.81
C THR A 311 -2.77 -16.81 -24.90
N PRO A 312 -1.79 -17.51 -24.30
CA PRO A 312 -0.75 -16.84 -23.51
C PRO A 312 0.03 -15.89 -24.42
N GLU A 313 -0.04 -14.58 -24.16
CA GLU A 313 0.89 -13.66 -24.80
C GLU A 313 2.28 -13.87 -24.21
N PRO A 314 3.34 -13.90 -25.04
CA PRO A 314 4.69 -14.08 -24.55
C PRO A 314 5.03 -12.96 -23.57
N VAL A 315 5.56 -13.33 -22.40
CA VAL A 315 6.12 -12.38 -21.42
C VAL A 315 7.27 -11.64 -22.09
N PHE A 316 7.02 -10.43 -22.58
CA PHE A 316 8.09 -9.62 -23.17
C PHE A 316 9.08 -9.22 -22.07
N ARG A 317 10.34 -9.66 -22.23
CA ARG A 317 11.44 -9.37 -21.29
C ARG A 317 11.94 -7.92 -21.46
N TRP A 318 11.24 -6.95 -20.88
CA TRP A 318 11.65 -5.53 -20.93
C TRP A 318 12.36 -5.00 -19.68
N TRP A 319 12.47 -5.80 -18.62
CA TRP A 319 13.09 -5.33 -17.37
C TRP A 319 14.61 -5.19 -17.42
N GLY A 320 15.31 -5.63 -18.49
CA GLY A 320 16.78 -5.62 -18.55
C GLY A 320 17.48 -6.47 -17.47
N ILE A 321 16.72 -7.10 -16.59
CA ILE A 321 17.16 -7.89 -15.45
C ILE A 321 16.83 -9.35 -15.76
N LYS A 322 17.86 -10.19 -15.91
CA LYS A 322 17.66 -11.64 -15.97
C LYS A 322 17.02 -12.07 -14.64
N PRO A 323 15.98 -12.92 -14.65
CA PRO A 323 15.48 -13.49 -13.40
C PRO A 323 16.61 -14.31 -12.77
N ASN A 324 17.24 -13.76 -11.74
CA ASN A 324 18.13 -14.54 -10.91
C ASN A 324 17.26 -15.47 -10.07
N ALA A 325 17.71 -16.72 -9.95
CA ALA A 325 17.10 -17.74 -9.13
C ALA A 325 16.77 -17.17 -7.74
N VAL A 326 15.59 -17.52 -7.24
CA VAL A 326 15.14 -17.28 -5.88
C VAL A 326 16.29 -17.61 -4.94
N VAL A 327 16.90 -16.59 -4.34
CA VAL A 327 17.89 -16.79 -3.28
C VAL A 327 17.11 -17.20 -2.05
N SER A 328 17.10 -18.50 -1.76
CA SER A 328 16.72 -19.00 -0.45
C SER A 328 17.69 -18.41 0.56
N LEU A 329 17.27 -17.38 1.29
CA LEU A 329 17.99 -16.93 2.49
C LEU A 329 17.70 -17.94 3.61
N THR A 330 18.36 -19.09 3.55
CA THR A 330 18.61 -19.93 4.72
C THR A 330 19.94 -19.51 5.31
N GLY A 331 19.89 -18.81 6.44
CA GLY A 331 21.03 -18.39 7.24
C GLY A 331 20.54 -17.83 8.57
#